data_AF-A0A1Q7VVY4-F1
#
_entry.id   AF-A0A1Q7VVY4-F1
#
_cell.length_a   1.000
_cell.length_b   1.000
_cell.length_c   1.000
_cell.angle_alpha   90.00
_cell.angle_beta   90.00
_cell.angle_gamma   90.00
#
_symmetry.space_group_name_H-M   'P 1'
#
loop_
_entity.id
_entity.type
_entity.pdbx_description
1 polymer ?
#
loop_
_entity_poly.entity_id
_entity_poly.type
_entity_poly.pdbx_seq_one_letter_code
_entity_poly.pdbx_strand_id
1 'polypeptide(L)'
;MTDWADTMAGLLRARGPALRRYAVLLSGSEHEADDVLQEALLRVFAGRGYKVGPEALEAYLYRTMAKARRRPSPRWWQWSRSGPAETEGRRRWRLRRARPGRR
;
A
#
# COMPACT_ATOMS: atom_id res chain seq x y z
N MET A 1 -2.45 -20.27 15.15
CA MET A 1 -1.67 -19.34 14.31
C MET A 1 -2.63 -18.30 13.82
N THR A 2 -2.60 -17.06 14.33
CA THR A 2 -3.43 -15.99 13.79
C THR A 2 -3.01 -15.76 12.34
N ASP A 3 -3.94 -15.91 11.41
CA ASP A 3 -3.65 -15.63 10.02
C ASP A 3 -3.42 -14.13 9.85
N TRP A 4 -2.58 -13.75 8.88
CA TRP A 4 -2.24 -12.34 8.63
C TRP A 4 -3.50 -11.49 8.40
N ALA A 5 -4.54 -12.08 7.79
CA ALA A 5 -5.83 -11.45 7.52
C ALA A 5 -6.57 -11.07 8.80
N ASP A 6 -6.56 -11.94 9.82
CA ASP A 6 -7.20 -11.67 11.11
C ASP A 6 -6.49 -10.56 11.88
N THR A 7 -5.16 -10.56 11.88
CA THR A 7 -4.36 -9.47 12.48
C THR A 7 -4.64 -8.14 11.78
N MET A 8 -4.67 -8.13 10.45
CA MET A 8 -4.98 -6.92 9.68
C MET A 8 -6.40 -6.43 9.96
N ALA A 9 -7.39 -7.33 9.94
CA ALA A 9 -8.78 -6.98 10.20
C ALA A 9 -8.97 -6.44 11.63
N GLY A 10 -8.33 -7.05 12.63
CA GLY A 10 -8.35 -6.57 14.00
C GLY A 10 -7.78 -5.16 14.13
N LEU A 11 -6.63 -4.90 13.51
CA LEU A 11 -6.01 -3.58 13.52
C LEU A 11 -6.87 -2.53 12.81
N LEU A 12 -7.42 -2.83 11.63
CA LEU A 12 -8.25 -1.89 10.89
C LEU A 12 -9.57 -1.58 11.59
N ARG A 13 -10.17 -2.57 12.28
CA ARG A 13 -11.34 -2.32 13.12
C ARG A 13 -11.02 -1.38 14.27
N ALA A 14 -9.88 -1.57 14.94
CA ALA A 14 -9.51 -0.77 16.11
C ALA A 14 -8.96 0.62 15.76
N ARG A 15 -8.18 0.74 14.68
CA ARG A 15 -7.34 1.92 14.37
C ARG A 15 -7.57 2.50 12.97
N GLY A 16 -8.39 1.88 12.13
CA GLY A 16 -8.63 2.31 10.74
C GLY A 16 -8.94 3.80 10.58
N PRO A 17 -9.88 4.38 11.36
CA PRO A 17 -10.17 5.81 11.28
C PRO A 17 -8.98 6.72 11.61
N ALA A 18 -8.14 6.33 12.59
CA ALA A 18 -6.96 7.10 12.95
C ALA A 18 -5.87 7.03 11.88
N LEU A 19 -5.63 5.83 11.33
CA LEU A 19 -4.71 5.59 10.22
C LEU A 19 -5.12 6.41 8.98
N ARG A 20 -6.41 6.42 8.64
CA ARG A 20 -6.92 7.22 7.52
C ARG A 20 -6.75 8.72 7.75
N ARG A 21 -7.08 9.24 8.94
CA ARG A 21 -6.87 10.66 9.28
C ARG A 21 -5.41 11.06 9.15
N TYR A 22 -4.49 10.23 9.61
CA TYR A 22 -3.06 10.48 9.44
C TYR A 22 -2.66 10.48 7.95
N ALA A 23 -3.19 9.55 7.15
CA ALA A 23 -2.96 9.55 5.71
C ALA A 23 -3.49 10.82 5.03
N VAL A 24 -4.64 11.34 5.46
CA VAL A 24 -5.19 12.65 4.99
C VAL A 24 -4.26 13.79 5.35
N LEU A 25 -3.72 13.83 6.57
CA LEU A 25 -2.75 14.86 6.98
C LEU A 25 -1.47 14.81 6.14
N LEU A 26 -1.01 13.62 5.76
CA LEU A 26 0.16 13.45 4.90
C LEU A 26 -0.12 13.81 3.44
N SER A 27 -1.32 13.52 2.95
CA SER A 27 -1.69 13.68 1.54
C SER A 27 -2.28 15.03 1.20
N GLY A 28 -2.94 15.70 2.15
CA GLY A 28 -3.79 16.86 1.92
C GLY A 28 -5.06 16.55 1.11
N SER A 29 -5.37 15.27 0.87
CA SER A 29 -6.48 14.82 0.03
C SER A 29 -7.02 13.49 0.50
N GLU A 30 -8.33 13.42 0.74
CA GLU A 30 -9.01 12.17 1.08
C GLU A 30 -8.82 11.09 0.02
N HIS A 31 -8.82 11.49 -1.25
CA HIS A 31 -8.67 10.55 -2.35
C HIS A 31 -7.28 9.92 -2.40
N GLU A 32 -6.24 10.69 -2.05
CA GLU A 32 -4.88 10.18 -1.99
C GLU A 32 -4.56 9.47 -0.66
N ALA A 33 -5.34 9.74 0.39
CA ALA A 33 -5.13 9.14 1.70
C ALA A 33 -5.35 7.63 1.67
N ASP A 34 -6.42 7.18 1.00
CA ASP A 34 -6.77 5.76 0.91
C ASP A 34 -5.68 4.97 0.15
N ASP A 35 -5.12 5.55 -0.91
CA ASP A 35 -4.00 4.95 -1.65
C ASP A 35 -2.73 4.82 -0.78
N VAL A 36 -2.40 5.85 -0.01
CA VAL A 36 -1.23 5.84 0.87
C VAL A 36 -1.37 4.77 1.96
N LEU A 37 -2.57 4.65 2.54
CA LEU A 37 -2.86 3.64 3.54
C LEU A 37 -2.78 2.23 2.94
N GLN A 38 -3.38 2.01 1.77
CA GLN A 38 -3.35 0.71 1.09
C GLN A 38 -1.92 0.27 0.73
N GLU A 39 -1.10 1.14 0.14
CA GLU A 39 0.30 0.82 -0.18
C GLU A 39 1.11 0.50 1.09
N ALA A 40 0.85 1.21 2.19
CA ALA A 40 1.50 0.92 3.47
C ALA A 40 1.09 -0.45 4.02
N LEU A 41 -0.22 -0.76 4.01
CA LEU A 41 -0.73 -2.07 4.42
C LEU A 41 -0.11 -3.19 3.58
N LEU A 42 -0.09 -3.05 2.25
CA LEU A 42 0.52 -4.04 1.36
C LEU A 42 1.99 -4.29 1.70
N ARG A 43 2.78 -3.24 1.94
CA ARG A 43 4.21 -3.40 2.29
C ARG A 43 4.41 -4.07 3.64
N VAL A 44 3.58 -3.73 4.62
CA VAL A 44 3.69 -4.25 5.99
C VAL A 44 3.24 -5.71 6.07
N PHE A 45 2.14 -6.06 5.42
CA PHE A 45 1.51 -7.38 5.51
C PHE A 45 1.97 -8.36 4.42
N ALA A 46 2.45 -7.91 3.25
CA ALA A 46 3.04 -8.82 2.25
C ALA A 46 4.43 -9.36 2.68
N GLY A 47 5.07 -8.72 3.66
CA GLY A 47 6.31 -9.19 4.27
C GLY A 47 6.08 -10.03 5.53
N ARG A 48 7.13 -10.24 6.32
CA ARG A 48 7.05 -10.85 7.67
C ARG A 48 6.69 -9.84 8.77
N GLY A 49 6.34 -8.60 8.40
CA GLY A 49 6.17 -7.47 9.32
C GLY A 49 4.98 -7.60 10.27
N TYR A 50 4.00 -8.46 9.98
CA TYR A 50 2.80 -8.66 10.81
C TYR A 50 3.04 -9.52 12.08
N LYS A 51 4.24 -10.06 12.28
CA LYS A 51 4.58 -10.92 13.44
C LYS A 51 4.94 -10.13 14.72
N VAL A 52 4.77 -8.81 14.72
CA VAL A 52 5.00 -7.94 15.88
C VAL A 52 3.68 -7.61 16.58
N GLY A 53 3.74 -7.11 17.82
CA GLY A 53 2.55 -6.67 18.56
C GLY A 53 1.78 -5.54 17.84
N PRO A 54 0.49 -5.34 18.16
CA PRO A 54 -0.38 -4.42 17.43
C PRO A 54 0.09 -2.95 17.49
N GLU A 55 0.66 -2.51 18.61
CA GLU A 55 1.19 -1.15 18.77
C GLU A 55 2.43 -0.93 17.89
N ALA A 56 3.31 -1.93 17.83
CA ALA A 56 4.49 -1.89 16.96
C ALA A 56 4.08 -1.90 15.49
N LEU A 57 3.01 -2.64 15.14
CA LEU A 57 2.47 -2.71 13.80
C LEU A 57 1.87 -1.36 13.37
N GLU A 58 1.13 -0.70 14.26
CA GLU A 58 0.59 0.64 14.04
C GLU A 58 1.72 1.67 13.82
N ALA A 59 2.74 1.69 14.68
CA ALA A 59 3.90 2.56 14.51
C ALA A 59 4.64 2.29 13.18
N TYR A 60 4.75 1.02 12.80
CA TYR A 60 5.36 0.62 11.53
C TYR A 60 4.54 1.07 10.32
N LEU A 61 3.21 1.08 10.42
CA LEU A 61 2.32 1.64 9.40
C LEU A 61 2.49 3.15 9.28
N TYR A 62 2.52 3.91 10.38
CA TYR A 62 2.75 5.37 10.34
C TYR A 62 4.07 5.71 9.63
N ARG A 63 5.14 4.98 9.95
CA ARG A 63 6.44 5.13 9.29
C ARG A 63 6.38 4.76 7.80
N THR A 64 5.66 3.70 7.47
CA THR A 64 5.54 3.22 6.08
C THR A 64 4.71 4.17 5.23
N MET A 65 3.62 4.73 5.77
CA MET A 65 2.83 5.79 5.12
C MET A 65 3.66 7.04 4.84
N ALA A 66 4.46 7.50 5.81
CA ALA A 66 5.36 8.64 5.60
C ALA A 66 6.39 8.38 4.48
N LYS A 67 6.91 7.15 4.39
CA LYS A 67 7.79 6.73 3.29
C LYS A 67 7.06 6.60 1.95
N ALA A 68 5.81 6.14 1.96
CA ALA A 68 5.00 5.96 0.77
C ALA A 68 4.64 7.32 0.15
N ARG A 69 4.19 8.29 0.96
CA ARG A 69 3.86 9.65 0.51
C ARG A 69 5.03 10.37 -0.16
N ARG A 70 6.25 10.20 0.35
CA ARG A 70 7.47 10.80 -0.25
C ARG A 70 7.78 10.27 -1.65
N ARG A 71 7.24 9.11 -2.02
CA ARG A 71 7.41 8.56 -3.37
C ARG A 71 6.25 9.03 -4.26
N PRO A 72 6.54 9.53 -5.48
CA PRO A 72 5.47 9.76 -6.43
C PRO A 72 4.74 8.44 -6.69
N SER A 73 3.43 8.43 -6.50
CA SER A 73 2.62 7.24 -6.71
C SER A 73 2.79 6.78 -8.16
N PRO A 74 3.18 5.52 -8.44
CA PRO A 74 3.47 5.10 -9.80
C PRO A 74 2.25 5.32 -10.70
N ARG A 75 2.44 5.89 -11.89
CA ARG A 75 1.34 6.25 -12.82
C ARG A 75 0.36 5.11 -13.13
N TRP A 76 0.77 3.85 -12.97
CA TRP A 76 -0.10 2.68 -13.14
C TRP A 76 -1.13 2.50 -12.02
N TRP A 77 -0.91 3.05 -10.81
CA TRP A 77 -1.91 3.10 -9.73
C TRP A 77 -3.07 4.03 -10.08
N GLN A 78 -2.79 5.14 -10.79
CA GLN A 78 -3.83 6.05 -11.30
C GLN A 78 -4.72 5.34 -12.33
N TRP A 79 -4.17 4.42 -13.12
CA TRP A 79 -4.92 3.61 -14.10
C TRP A 79 -5.74 2.49 -13.45
N SER A 80 -5.57 2.22 -12.15
CA SER A 80 -6.40 1.26 -11.41
C SER A 80 -7.66 1.92 -10.85
N ARG A 81 -7.70 3.27 -10.82
CA ARG A 81 -8.86 4.09 -10.40
C ARG A 81 -9.80 4.42 -11.56
N SER A 82 -9.29 4.48 -12.78
CA SER A 82 -10.10 4.48 -14.01
C SER A 82 -10.29 3.03 -14.43
N GLY A 83 -11.51 2.50 -14.45
CA GLY A 83 -11.77 1.10 -14.85
C GLY A 83 -11.10 0.69 -16.18
N PRO A 84 -10.91 -0.61 -16.44
CA PRO A 84 -9.94 -1.10 -17.39
C PRO A 84 -10.33 -0.80 -18.85
N ALA A 85 -9.49 -0.05 -19.56
CA ALA A 85 -9.19 -0.38 -20.95
C ALA A 85 -8.15 -1.52 -20.92
N GLU A 86 -8.63 -2.72 -20.60
CA GLU A 86 -7.83 -3.93 -20.49
C GLU A 86 -7.28 -4.30 -21.86
N THR A 87 -5.97 -4.13 -22.08
CA THR A 87 -5.11 -4.97 -22.96
C THR A 87 -3.67 -4.44 -23.05
N GLU A 88 -3.46 -3.12 -23.08
CA GLU A 88 -2.13 -2.55 -23.38
C GLU A 88 -1.20 -2.48 -22.15
N GLY A 89 -1.77 -2.18 -20.97
CA GLY A 89 -0.99 -2.02 -19.73
C GLY A 89 -0.28 -3.30 -19.26
N ARG A 90 -0.93 -4.47 -19.42
CA ARG A 90 -0.35 -5.78 -19.10
C ARG A 90 0.79 -6.17 -20.06
N ARG A 91 0.69 -5.84 -21.36
CA ARG A 91 1.76 -6.08 -22.34
C ARG A 91 3.00 -5.27 -22.00
N ARG A 92 2.84 -3.98 -21.66
CA ARG A 92 3.97 -3.10 -21.34
C ARG A 92 4.69 -3.47 -20.03
N TRP A 93 3.95 -3.99 -19.04
CA TRP A 93 4.54 -4.48 -17.78
C TRP A 93 5.33 -5.78 -17.98
N ARG A 94 4.84 -6.71 -18.82
CA ARG A 94 5.58 -7.92 -19.23
C ARG A 94 6.84 -7.56 -20.05
N LEU A 95 6.73 -6.61 -20.99
CA LEU A 95 7.85 -6.18 -21.83
C LEU A 95 8.97 -5.46 -21.06
N ARG A 96 8.66 -4.73 -19.98
CA ARG A 96 9.69 -4.09 -19.13
C ARG A 96 10.40 -5.06 -18.18
N ARG A 97 9.75 -6.15 -17.74
CA ARG A 97 10.39 -7.21 -16.93
C ARG A 97 11.11 -8.26 -17.77
N ALA A 98 10.75 -8.42 -19.04
CA ALA A 98 11.39 -9.32 -19.99
C ALA A 98 12.61 -8.69 -20.70
N ARG A 99 13.40 -7.86 -20.01
CA ARG A 99 14.79 -7.66 -20.45
C ARG A 99 15.66 -8.73 -19.79
N PRO A 100 16.06 -9.80 -20.51
CA PRO A 100 17.21 -10.56 -20.07
C PRO A 100 18.39 -9.59 -20.04
N GLY A 101 19.09 -9.57 -18.91
CA GLY A 101 20.32 -8.83 -18.77
C GLY A 101 21.28 -9.26 -19.87
N ARG A 102 21.79 -8.26 -20.59
CA ARG A 102 22.96 -8.36 -21.43
C ARG A 102 24.12 -8.94 -20.63
N ARG A 103 24.62 -10.10 -21.04
CA ARG A 103 26.04 -10.36 -21.33
C ARG A 103 26.12 -11.53 -22.28
#